data_AF-A0A4U2YES4-F1
#
_entry.id   AF-A0A4U2YES4-F1
#
_cell.length_a   1.000
_cell.length_b   1.000
_cell.length_c   1.000
_cell.angle_alpha   90.00
_cell.angle_beta   90.00
_cell.angle_gamma   90.00
#
_symmetry.space_group_name_H-M   'P 1'
#
loop_
_entity.id
_entity.type
_entity.pdbx_description
1 polymer ?
#
loop_
_entity_poly.entity_id
_entity_poly.type
_entity_poly.pdbx_seq_one_letter_code
_entity_poly.pdbx_strand_id
1 'polypeptide(L)'
;MDFDICEIREYYDSELRDYDYNELVRLGISHDDADFMVSIGVPENYDDFVFYGRDTFKKTLIEGVEFINIGHYSCYGILDPNALYLKKGSDGLFINSSHHKPPIYMLNKNLRTFFLFELIWNELAMKMKQESEYNEQKYARELRKLYEQIDPVAMKDLDGYWSHLIENYETGL
;
A
#
# COMPACT_ATOMS: atom_id res chain seq x y z
N MET A 1 -4.45 13.22 14.72
CA MET A 1 -3.01 12.94 14.61
C MET A 1 -2.61 13.56 13.30
N ASP A 2 -1.64 14.46 13.31
CA ASP A 2 -1.07 15.00 12.07
C ASP A 2 0.08 14.08 11.72
N PHE A 3 0.05 13.49 10.53
CA PHE A 3 1.07 12.54 10.08
C PHE A 3 1.90 13.25 9.04
N ASP A 4 3.18 13.49 9.34
CA ASP A 4 4.07 14.08 8.34
C ASP A 4 4.47 12.97 7.36
N ILE A 5 4.10 13.18 6.10
CA ILE A 5 4.40 12.23 5.05
C ILE A 5 5.90 12.05 4.80
N CYS A 6 6.72 13.02 5.24
CA CYS A 6 8.16 12.92 5.20
C CYS A 6 8.69 11.86 6.19
N GLU A 7 7.97 11.64 7.30
CA GLU A 7 8.34 10.62 8.30
C GLU A 7 8.32 9.22 7.69
N ILE A 8 7.51 8.97 6.66
CA ILE A 8 7.49 7.68 5.94
C ILE A 8 8.91 7.21 5.57
N ARG A 9 9.78 8.14 5.17
CA ARG A 9 11.17 7.81 4.80
C ARG A 9 11.98 7.26 5.97
N GLU A 10 11.67 7.68 7.18
CA GLU A 10 12.35 7.27 8.41
C GLU A 10 11.96 5.85 8.85
N TYR A 11 10.82 5.32 8.37
CA TYR A 11 10.40 3.93 8.60
C TYR A 11 10.97 2.95 7.60
N TYR A 12 11.59 3.42 6.52
CA TYR A 12 12.26 2.56 5.58
C TYR A 12 13.61 2.13 6.19
N ASP A 13 13.66 0.95 6.81
CA ASP A 13 14.93 0.33 7.27
C ASP A 13 15.75 -0.26 6.10
N SER A 14 15.67 0.36 4.91
CA SER A 14 16.32 -0.14 3.70
C SER A 14 16.60 0.96 2.67
N GLU A 15 17.47 0.65 1.73
CA GLU A 15 17.76 1.52 0.60
C GLU A 15 16.52 1.72 -0.29
N LEU A 16 16.34 2.96 -0.74
CA LEU A 16 15.25 3.33 -1.63
C LEU A 16 15.62 3.04 -3.08
N ARG A 17 14.62 2.63 -3.85
CA ARG A 17 14.73 2.49 -5.30
C ARG A 17 14.96 3.86 -5.93
N ASP A 18 15.92 3.91 -6.85
CA ASP A 18 16.18 5.09 -7.66
C ASP A 18 15.28 5.07 -8.90
N TYR A 19 14.42 6.07 -9.02
CA TYR A 19 13.50 6.22 -10.13
C TYR A 19 13.67 7.59 -10.81
N ASP A 20 13.54 7.62 -12.13
CA ASP A 20 13.42 8.87 -12.88
C ASP A 20 11.94 9.19 -13.16
N TYR A 21 11.53 10.39 -12.75
CA TYR A 21 10.16 10.88 -12.89
C TYR A 21 9.66 10.83 -14.34
N ASN A 22 10.45 11.33 -15.30
CA ASN A 22 10.04 11.40 -16.70
C ASN A 22 9.90 10.00 -17.29
N GLU A 23 10.75 9.08 -16.88
CA GLU A 23 10.67 7.68 -17.27
C GLU A 23 9.41 6.99 -16.72
N LEU A 24 9.05 7.22 -15.45
CA LEU A 24 7.82 6.69 -14.85
C LEU A 24 6.57 7.21 -15.59
N VAL A 25 6.50 8.52 -15.84
CA VAL A 25 5.39 9.14 -16.56
C VAL A 25 5.28 8.59 -17.99
N ARG A 26 6.40 8.39 -18.70
CA ARG A 26 6.40 7.76 -20.04
C ARG A 26 5.91 6.31 -20.02
N LEU A 27 6.12 5.59 -18.92
CA LEU A 27 5.56 4.25 -18.74
C LEU A 27 4.05 4.27 -18.53
N GLY A 28 3.49 5.41 -18.12
CA GLY A 28 2.07 5.62 -17.89
C GLY A 28 1.68 5.56 -16.41
N ILE A 29 2.66 5.67 -15.51
CA ILE A 29 2.44 5.92 -14.08
C ILE A 29 1.92 7.36 -13.94
N SER A 30 1.00 7.58 -13.00
CA SER A 30 0.44 8.90 -12.73
C SER A 30 1.52 9.89 -12.29
N HIS A 31 1.23 11.18 -12.42
CA HIS A 31 2.14 12.21 -11.90
C HIS A 31 2.27 12.15 -10.38
N ASP A 32 1.19 11.81 -9.66
CA ASP A 32 1.17 11.75 -8.20
C ASP A 32 1.99 10.56 -7.66
N ASP A 33 1.84 9.37 -8.25
CA ASP A 33 2.67 8.22 -7.86
C ASP A 33 4.11 8.42 -8.29
N ALA A 34 4.37 8.97 -9.49
CA ALA A 34 5.72 9.25 -9.94
C ALA A 34 6.42 10.28 -9.04
N ASP A 35 5.72 11.32 -8.60
CA ASP A 35 6.25 12.31 -7.65
C ASP A 35 6.58 11.63 -6.32
N PHE A 36 5.65 10.85 -5.76
CA PHE A 36 5.88 10.11 -4.52
C PHE A 36 7.11 9.18 -4.61
N MET A 37 7.20 8.40 -5.70
CA MET A 37 8.29 7.45 -5.93
C MET A 37 9.66 8.12 -6.02
N VAL A 38 9.74 9.38 -6.46
CA VAL A 38 11.01 10.12 -6.57
C VAL A 38 11.31 10.95 -5.33
N SER A 39 10.31 11.62 -4.75
CA SER A 39 10.51 12.59 -3.66
C SER A 39 10.59 11.94 -2.29
N ILE A 40 9.68 11.00 -2.01
CA ILE A 40 9.63 10.24 -0.76
C ILE A 40 10.44 8.96 -0.94
N GLY A 41 10.23 8.27 -2.06
CA GLY A 41 10.91 7.03 -2.38
C GLY A 41 10.09 5.81 -2.01
N VAL A 42 10.50 4.67 -2.57
CA VAL A 42 9.91 3.36 -2.29
C VAL A 42 11.07 2.40 -1.98
N PRO A 43 11.04 1.69 -0.85
CA PRO A 43 12.05 0.69 -0.52
C PRO A 43 11.93 -0.55 -1.41
N GLU A 44 13.01 -1.32 -1.55
CA GLU A 44 12.93 -2.61 -2.26
C GLU A 44 12.00 -3.61 -1.56
N ASN A 45 12.10 -3.73 -0.23
CA ASN A 45 11.23 -4.57 0.58
C ASN A 45 10.54 -3.69 1.62
N TYR A 46 9.24 -3.90 1.81
CA TYR A 46 8.47 -3.24 2.86
C TYR A 46 7.38 -4.19 3.35
N ASP A 47 7.51 -4.62 4.59
CA ASP A 47 6.63 -5.62 5.19
C ASP A 47 6.46 -6.85 4.27
N ASP A 48 5.23 -7.19 3.88
CA ASP A 48 4.93 -8.29 2.97
C ASP A 48 5.08 -7.94 1.47
N PHE A 49 5.61 -6.76 1.12
CA PHE A 49 5.67 -6.27 -0.25
C PHE A 49 7.10 -6.11 -0.75
N VAL A 50 7.31 -6.50 -2.01
CA VAL A 50 8.56 -6.25 -2.73
C VAL A 50 8.28 -5.34 -3.91
N PHE A 51 8.96 -4.19 -3.95
CA PHE A 51 8.85 -3.21 -5.02
C PHE A 51 10.02 -3.33 -5.99
N TYR A 52 9.67 -3.36 -7.28
CA TYR A 52 10.62 -3.59 -8.35
C TYR A 52 11.38 -2.34 -8.75
N GLY A 53 12.60 -2.55 -9.25
CA GLY A 53 13.28 -1.56 -10.08
C GLY A 53 12.52 -1.36 -11.40
N ARG A 54 12.69 -0.19 -11.99
CA ARG A 54 12.02 0.20 -13.24
C ARG A 54 12.30 -0.75 -14.41
N ASP A 55 13.49 -1.33 -14.44
CA ASP A 55 13.92 -2.33 -15.43
C ASP A 55 13.09 -3.62 -15.40
N THR A 56 12.41 -3.88 -14.29
CA THR A 56 11.61 -5.08 -14.04
C THR A 56 10.11 -4.84 -14.26
N PHE A 57 9.68 -3.59 -14.40
CA PHE A 57 8.26 -3.27 -14.62
C PHE A 57 7.72 -3.91 -15.89
N LYS A 58 6.52 -4.51 -15.79
CA LYS A 58 5.83 -5.15 -16.90
C LYS A 58 4.44 -4.56 -17.09
N LYS A 59 4.11 -4.21 -18.33
CA LYS A 59 2.73 -3.84 -18.67
C LYS A 59 1.92 -5.11 -18.89
N THR A 60 0.72 -5.14 -18.34
CA THR A 60 -0.21 -6.26 -18.50
C THR A 60 -1.61 -5.74 -18.78
N LEU A 61 -2.44 -6.59 -19.37
CA LEU A 61 -3.85 -6.30 -19.65
C LEU A 61 -4.70 -7.25 -18.80
N ILE A 62 -5.48 -6.70 -17.88
CA ILE A 62 -6.38 -7.46 -17.00
C ILE A 62 -7.79 -6.96 -17.28
N GLU A 63 -8.65 -7.85 -17.75
CA GLU A 63 -10.05 -7.54 -18.11
C GLU A 63 -10.20 -6.33 -19.05
N GLY A 64 -9.23 -6.14 -19.97
CA GLY A 64 -9.23 -5.03 -20.93
C GLY A 64 -8.70 -3.71 -20.38
N VAL A 65 -8.22 -3.67 -19.13
CA VAL A 65 -7.59 -2.51 -18.50
C VAL A 65 -6.08 -2.70 -18.44
N GLU A 66 -5.32 -1.67 -18.82
CA GLU A 66 -3.86 -1.68 -18.78
C GLU A 66 -3.35 -1.40 -17.36
N PHE A 67 -2.51 -2.30 -16.85
CA PHE A 67 -1.81 -2.19 -15.58
C PHE A 67 -0.30 -2.23 -15.77
N ILE A 68 0.42 -1.65 -14.83
CA ILE A 68 1.87 -1.69 -14.72
C ILE A 68 2.18 -2.47 -13.45
N ASN A 69 2.74 -3.66 -13.59
CA ASN A 69 3.20 -4.44 -12.45
C ASN A 69 4.48 -3.80 -11.89
N ILE A 70 4.39 -3.38 -10.63
CA ILE A 70 5.45 -2.64 -9.93
C ILE A 70 6.05 -3.41 -8.77
N GLY A 71 5.54 -4.60 -8.48
CA GLY A 71 5.99 -5.41 -7.36
C GLY A 71 5.22 -6.71 -7.20
N HIS A 72 5.47 -7.36 -6.07
CA HIS A 72 4.75 -8.55 -5.66
C HIS A 72 4.52 -8.59 -4.14
N TYR A 73 3.59 -9.46 -3.75
CA TYR A 73 3.35 -9.84 -2.38
C TYR A 73 4.24 -11.05 -2.06
N SER A 74 5.02 -10.94 -0.99
CA SER A 74 5.97 -11.93 -0.50
C SER A 74 5.74 -12.14 0.99
N CYS A 75 4.80 -13.00 1.32
CA CYS A 75 4.46 -13.33 2.71
C CYS A 75 4.56 -14.84 2.95
N TYR A 76 5.10 -15.25 4.09
CA TYR A 76 5.20 -16.65 4.53
C TYR A 76 5.75 -17.65 3.47
N GLY A 77 6.67 -17.20 2.60
CA GLY A 77 7.25 -18.04 1.54
C GLY A 77 6.34 -18.25 0.31
N ILE A 78 5.18 -17.60 0.27
CA ILE A 78 4.33 -17.49 -0.91
C ILE A 78 4.85 -16.34 -1.76
N LEU A 79 5.27 -16.66 -2.98
CA LEU A 79 5.62 -15.70 -4.02
C LEU A 79 4.45 -15.65 -5.00
N ASP A 80 3.68 -14.56 -4.99
CA ASP A 80 2.81 -14.23 -6.12
C ASP A 80 3.49 -13.14 -6.97
N PRO A 81 4.33 -13.53 -7.96
CA PRO A 81 5.24 -12.63 -8.66
C PRO A 81 4.53 -11.52 -9.47
N ASN A 82 3.20 -11.57 -9.60
CA ASN A 82 2.41 -10.54 -10.27
C ASN A 82 1.26 -10.10 -9.36
N ALA A 83 1.58 -9.60 -8.17
CA ALA A 83 0.54 -9.19 -7.25
C ALA A 83 0.29 -7.69 -7.18
N LEU A 84 1.31 -6.83 -7.36
CA LEU A 84 1.16 -5.41 -7.10
C LEU A 84 1.20 -4.57 -8.39
N TYR A 85 0.22 -3.70 -8.57
CA TYR A 85 -0.01 -3.00 -9.82
C TYR A 85 -0.38 -1.53 -9.63
N LEU A 86 0.08 -0.68 -10.55
CA LEU A 86 -0.51 0.63 -10.79
C LEU A 86 -1.39 0.57 -12.04
N LYS A 87 -2.59 1.15 -11.96
CA LYS A 87 -3.45 1.29 -13.14
C LYS A 87 -2.92 2.41 -14.03
N LYS A 88 -2.68 2.11 -15.31
CA LYS A 88 -2.12 3.09 -16.25
C LYS A 88 -3.02 4.33 -16.36
N GLY A 89 -2.44 5.52 -16.23
CA GLY A 89 -3.15 6.80 -16.31
C GLY A 89 -4.10 7.09 -15.15
N SER A 90 -3.93 6.39 -14.03
CA SER A 90 -4.68 6.57 -12.78
C SER A 90 -3.71 6.44 -11.61
N ASP A 91 -4.11 6.97 -10.45
CA ASP A 91 -3.26 6.87 -9.26
C ASP A 91 -3.46 5.54 -8.51
N GLY A 92 -4.44 4.72 -8.89
CA GLY A 92 -4.85 3.57 -8.09
C GLY A 92 -3.76 2.49 -8.00
N LEU A 93 -3.50 2.06 -6.76
CA LEU A 93 -2.70 0.89 -6.41
C LEU A 93 -3.63 -0.32 -6.26
N PHE A 94 -3.29 -1.40 -6.96
CA PHE A 94 -4.11 -2.61 -7.04
C PHE A 94 -3.30 -3.84 -6.64
N ILE A 95 -4.02 -4.80 -6.07
CA ILE A 95 -3.48 -6.13 -5.77
C ILE A 95 -4.34 -7.23 -6.37
N ASN A 96 -3.73 -8.33 -6.80
CA ASN A 96 -4.47 -9.53 -7.16
C ASN A 96 -4.74 -10.40 -5.92
N SER A 97 -5.80 -11.21 -5.96
CA SER A 97 -6.03 -12.25 -4.95
C SER A 97 -6.87 -13.37 -5.55
N SER A 98 -6.43 -14.61 -5.37
CA SER A 98 -7.19 -15.80 -5.73
C SER A 98 -8.42 -16.02 -4.85
N HIS A 99 -8.48 -15.35 -3.69
CA HIS A 99 -9.57 -15.45 -2.73
C HIS A 99 -10.56 -14.28 -2.84
N HIS A 100 -10.27 -13.28 -3.68
CA HIS A 100 -11.11 -12.10 -3.89
C HIS A 100 -11.89 -12.19 -5.21
N LYS A 101 -13.08 -11.58 -5.25
CA LYS A 101 -13.86 -11.39 -6.49
C LYS A 101 -14.29 -9.93 -6.59
N PRO A 102 -13.80 -9.16 -7.58
CA PRO A 102 -12.93 -9.56 -8.71
C PRO A 102 -11.50 -9.93 -8.28
N PRO A 103 -10.77 -10.75 -9.05
CA PRO A 103 -9.44 -11.25 -8.68
C PRO A 103 -8.35 -10.17 -8.66
N ILE A 104 -8.68 -8.95 -9.10
CA ILE A 104 -7.88 -7.73 -8.90
C ILE A 104 -8.78 -6.69 -8.24
N TYR A 105 -8.31 -6.08 -7.16
CA TYR A 105 -9.03 -5.06 -6.44
C TYR A 105 -8.09 -3.95 -6.00
N MET A 106 -8.65 -2.81 -5.62
CA MET A 106 -7.87 -1.65 -5.26
C MET A 106 -7.37 -1.78 -3.82
N LEU A 107 -6.05 -1.75 -3.66
CA LEU A 107 -5.40 -1.76 -2.35
C LEU A 107 -5.50 -0.38 -1.71
N ASN A 108 -5.15 0.66 -2.48
CA ASN A 108 -5.27 2.07 -2.09
C ASN A 108 -5.48 2.95 -3.31
N LYS A 109 -6.00 4.16 -3.11
CA LYS A 109 -6.17 5.16 -4.17
C LYS A 109 -4.84 5.61 -4.80
N ASN A 110 -3.72 5.46 -4.08
CA ASN A 110 -2.35 5.69 -4.56
C ASN A 110 -1.26 5.16 -3.61
N LEU A 111 0.00 5.15 -4.09
CA LEU A 111 1.15 4.72 -3.29
C LEU A 111 1.28 5.55 -2.01
N ARG A 112 1.02 6.85 -2.12
CA ARG A 112 1.10 7.79 -1.01
C ARG A 112 0.21 7.33 0.16
N THR A 113 -1.04 6.96 -0.09
CA THR A 113 -1.93 6.53 0.99
C THR A 113 -1.72 5.11 1.44
N PHE A 114 -1.18 4.24 0.59
CA PHE A 114 -0.69 2.93 1.03
C PHE A 114 0.38 3.09 2.13
N PHE A 115 1.45 3.84 1.86
CA PHE A 115 2.49 4.05 2.87
C PHE A 115 2.03 4.88 4.06
N LEU A 116 1.06 5.77 3.88
CA LEU A 116 0.46 6.49 4.99
C LEU A 116 -0.33 5.56 5.90
N PHE A 117 -1.07 4.57 5.36
CA PHE A 117 -1.76 3.58 6.19
C PHE A 117 -0.74 2.82 7.06
N GLU A 118 0.35 2.36 6.46
CA GLU A 118 1.42 1.65 7.17
C GLU A 118 2.09 2.49 8.27
N LEU A 119 2.33 3.78 8.01
CA LEU A 119 2.81 4.72 9.02
C LEU A 119 1.83 4.82 10.20
N ILE A 120 0.55 5.04 9.89
CA ILE A 120 -0.52 5.18 10.88
C ILE A 120 -0.64 3.93 11.74
N TRP A 121 -0.55 2.75 11.12
CA TRP A 121 -0.54 1.47 11.80
C TRP A 121 0.50 1.46 12.93
N ASN A 122 1.76 1.71 12.58
CA ASN A 122 2.86 1.66 13.52
C ASN A 122 2.78 2.77 14.60
N GLU A 123 2.53 4.01 14.18
CA GLU A 123 2.49 5.16 15.09
C GLU A 123 1.35 5.10 16.10
N LEU A 124 0.16 4.69 15.66
CA LEU A 124 -0.97 4.56 16.55
C LEU A 124 -0.72 3.46 17.60
N ALA A 125 -0.15 2.33 17.19
CA ALA A 125 0.20 1.26 18.11
C ALA A 125 1.24 1.71 19.15
N MET A 126 2.30 2.41 18.70
CA MET A 126 3.34 2.93 19.58
C MET A 126 2.79 3.94 20.58
N LYS A 127 2.01 4.92 20.10
CA LYS A 127 1.37 5.93 20.94
C LYS A 127 0.47 5.30 22.02
N MET A 128 -0.44 4.42 21.61
CA MET A 128 -1.35 3.76 22.55
C MET A 128 -0.60 2.92 23.59
N LYS A 129 0.52 2.28 23.21
CA LYS A 129 1.38 1.55 24.15
C LYS A 129 2.05 2.50 25.15
N GLN A 130 2.59 3.63 24.71
CA GLN A 130 3.20 4.64 25.57
C GLN A 130 2.19 5.22 26.57
N GLU A 131 0.94 5.42 26.15
CA GLU A 131 -0.15 5.93 26.98
C GLU A 131 -0.79 4.84 27.86
N SER A 132 -0.32 3.57 27.77
CA SER A 132 -0.93 2.41 28.44
C SER A 132 -2.41 2.19 28.09
N GLU A 133 -2.81 2.62 26.89
CA GLU A 133 -4.16 2.50 26.35
C GLU A 133 -4.31 1.40 25.29
N TYR A 134 -3.22 0.72 24.96
CA TYR A 134 -3.20 -0.30 23.91
C TYR A 134 -4.13 -1.47 24.26
N ASN A 135 -5.09 -1.68 23.37
CA ASN A 135 -6.01 -2.80 23.36
C ASN A 135 -6.33 -3.06 21.88
N GLU A 136 -6.22 -4.30 21.41
CA GLU A 136 -6.35 -4.66 19.99
C GLU A 136 -7.66 -4.16 19.38
N GLN A 137 -8.79 -4.34 20.06
CA GLN A 137 -10.09 -3.89 19.58
C GLN A 137 -10.19 -2.36 19.53
N LYS A 138 -9.64 -1.67 20.53
CA LYS A 138 -9.61 -0.20 20.54
C LYS A 138 -8.70 0.32 19.43
N TYR A 139 -7.54 -0.29 19.24
CA TYR A 139 -6.58 0.02 18.20
C TYR A 139 -7.20 -0.14 16.80
N ALA A 140 -7.82 -1.29 16.53
CA ALA A 140 -8.48 -1.57 15.25
C ALA A 140 -9.62 -0.58 14.93
N ARG A 141 -10.43 -0.21 15.93
CA ARG A 141 -11.48 0.81 15.76
C ARG A 141 -10.93 2.19 15.43
N GLU A 142 -9.81 2.59 16.05
CA GLU A 142 -9.17 3.87 15.75
C GLU A 142 -8.49 3.85 14.38
N LEU A 143 -7.85 2.73 14.00
CA LEU A 143 -7.33 2.54 12.64
C LEU A 143 -8.42 2.69 11.58
N ARG A 144 -9.54 1.98 11.75
CA ARG A 144 -10.67 2.03 10.81
C ARG A 144 -11.13 3.47 10.58
N LYS A 145 -11.30 4.25 11.65
CA LYS A 145 -11.69 5.67 11.57
C LYS A 145 -10.67 6.50 10.78
N LEU A 146 -9.37 6.32 11.04
CA LEU A 146 -8.32 7.08 10.36
C LEU A 146 -8.22 6.69 8.88
N TYR A 147 -8.29 5.40 8.58
CA TYR A 147 -8.20 4.88 7.20
C TYR A 147 -9.40 5.33 6.37
N GLU A 148 -10.62 5.26 6.91
CA GLU A 148 -11.84 5.73 6.24
C GLU A 148 -11.79 7.24 5.93
N GLN A 149 -11.10 8.04 6.76
CA GLN A 149 -10.92 9.47 6.50
C GLN A 149 -9.93 9.75 5.36
N ILE A 150 -8.88 8.94 5.24
CA ILE A 150 -7.78 9.15 4.30
C ILE A 150 -8.07 8.54 2.92
N ASP A 151 -8.56 7.30 2.93
CA ASP A 151 -8.89 6.53 1.73
C ASP A 151 -10.14 5.67 1.98
N PRO A 152 -11.34 6.30 1.93
CA PRO A 152 -12.59 5.58 2.14
C PRO A 152 -12.87 4.53 1.07
N VAL A 153 -12.18 4.55 -0.07
CA VAL A 153 -12.42 3.56 -1.12
C VAL A 153 -11.72 2.26 -0.80
N ALA A 154 -10.48 2.31 -0.30
CA ALA A 154 -9.77 1.15 0.23
C ALA A 154 -10.54 0.45 1.35
N MET A 155 -11.21 1.21 2.21
CA MET A 155 -11.97 0.68 3.35
C MET A 155 -13.39 0.20 3.03
N LYS A 156 -13.93 0.55 1.85
CA LYS A 156 -15.27 0.09 1.43
C LYS A 156 -15.28 -1.36 0.96
N ASP A 157 -14.15 -1.85 0.50
CA ASP A 157 -14.02 -3.24 0.08
C ASP A 157 -13.87 -4.14 1.31
N LEU A 158 -14.95 -4.82 1.69
CA LEU A 158 -14.98 -5.65 2.89
C LEU A 158 -14.07 -6.88 2.77
N ASP A 159 -13.87 -7.38 1.54
CA ASP A 159 -12.98 -8.50 1.25
C ASP A 159 -11.54 -8.02 0.94
N GLY A 160 -11.31 -6.70 0.99
CA GLY A 160 -10.02 -6.09 0.72
C GLY A 160 -9.00 -6.27 1.85
N TYR A 161 -7.71 -6.20 1.50
CA TYR A 161 -6.57 -6.36 2.42
C TYR A 161 -6.73 -5.59 3.74
N TRP A 162 -7.00 -4.29 3.69
CA TRP A 162 -7.10 -3.46 4.90
C TRP A 162 -8.30 -3.79 5.77
N SER A 163 -9.45 -4.10 5.16
CA SER A 163 -10.65 -4.46 5.88
C SER A 163 -10.47 -5.77 6.65
N HIS A 164 -9.89 -6.79 6.00
CA HIS A 164 -9.56 -8.05 6.66
C HIS A 164 -8.48 -7.88 7.73
N LEU A 165 -7.43 -7.10 7.44
CA LEU A 165 -6.38 -6.83 8.40
C LEU A 165 -6.96 -6.21 9.68
N ILE A 166 -7.83 -5.20 9.56
CA ILE A 166 -8.49 -4.58 10.72
C ILE A 166 -9.45 -5.56 11.41
N GLU A 167 -10.25 -6.31 10.65
CA GLU A 167 -11.22 -7.27 11.21
C GLU A 167 -10.55 -8.34 12.07
N ASN A 168 -9.38 -8.84 11.67
CA ASN A 168 -8.62 -9.82 12.47
C ASN A 168 -8.29 -9.25 13.87
N TYR A 169 -7.88 -7.97 13.97
CA TYR A 169 -7.63 -7.32 15.26
C TYR A 169 -8.92 -6.97 16.02
N GLU A 170 -10.04 -6.68 15.33
CA GLU A 170 -11.34 -6.47 15.98
C GLU A 170 -11.88 -7.75 16.62
N THR A 171 -11.60 -8.90 16.00
CA THR A 171 -12.13 -10.22 16.38
C THR A 171 -11.14 -11.07 17.19
N GLY A 172 -9.86 -10.71 17.21
CA GLY A 172 -8.79 -11.45 17.89
C GLY A 172 -8.41 -12.76 17.21
N LEU A 173 -8.55 -12.81 15.88
CA LEU A 173 -8.27 -13.97 15.02
C LEU A 173 -6.86 -13.92 14.43
#